data_AF-A0A7X9CLZ6-F1
#
_entry.id   AF-A0A7X9CLZ6-F1
#
_cell.length_a   1.000
_cell.length_b   1.000
_cell.length_c   1.000
_cell.angle_alpha   90.00
_cell.angle_beta   90.00
_cell.angle_gamma   90.00
#
_symmetry.space_group_name_H-M   'P 1'
#
loop_
_entity.id
_entity.type
_entity.pdbx_description
1 polymer ?
#
loop_
_entity_poly.entity_id
_entity_poly.type
_entity_poly.pdbx_seq_one_letter_code
_entity_poly.pdbx_strand_id
1 'polypeptide(L)'
;MNSLLLMIGSILIFIIAYATYGAWLAKQWGVDPSRKTPAHEINDGIDYVPTSPSVLLGHHFSSIAGAGPINGPIQAAVFGWVPVLLWIIIGSIFFGGVHDFGSLFISIRHDGKSIGEVINDTMGKKGKRLFLIFAWLTLLLIVGAFSNIVASTFASTPAAATSSLLFIILAVVFGWAVYRKGVS
;
A
#
# COMPACT_ATOMS: atom_id res chain seq x y z
N MET A 1 -1.31 23.74 20.15
CA MET A 1 -2.08 23.42 18.92
C MET A 1 -2.99 22.24 19.25
N ASN A 2 -4.29 22.31 18.97
CA ASN A 2 -5.17 21.16 19.18
C ASN A 2 -4.90 20.12 18.08
N SER A 3 -4.56 18.88 18.46
CA SER A 3 -4.31 17.78 17.51
C SER A 3 -5.53 17.51 16.61
N LEU A 4 -6.73 17.73 17.13
CA LEU A 4 -7.98 17.60 16.37
C LEU A 4 -8.02 18.58 15.19
N LEU A 5 -7.56 19.82 15.38
CA LEU A 5 -7.51 20.82 14.31
C LEU A 5 -6.51 20.46 13.23
N LEU A 6 -5.34 19.92 13.62
CA LEU A 6 -4.34 19.44 12.66
C LEU A 6 -4.88 18.26 11.84
N MET A 7 -5.57 17.32 12.49
CA MET A 7 -6.17 16.17 11.83
C MET A 7 -7.25 16.60 10.84
N ILE A 8 -8.21 17.42 11.28
CA ILE A 8 -9.30 17.92 10.43
C ILE A 8 -8.72 18.73 9.26
N GLY A 9 -7.75 19.62 9.52
CA GLY A 9 -7.07 20.39 8.48
C GLY A 9 -6.38 19.50 7.46
N SER A 10 -5.68 18.44 7.90
CA SER A 10 -5.01 17.50 7.01
C SER A 10 -6.00 16.72 6.14
N ILE A 11 -7.12 16.27 6.71
CA ILE A 11 -8.20 15.60 5.97
C ILE A 11 -8.75 16.52 4.88
N LEU A 12 -9.03 17.79 5.21
CA LEU A 12 -9.53 18.75 4.23
C LEU A 12 -8.51 18.97 3.10
N ILE A 13 -7.22 19.09 3.42
CA ILE A 13 -6.17 19.22 2.40
C ILE A 13 -6.14 17.99 1.49
N PHE A 14 -6.22 16.77 2.04
CA PHE A 14 -6.23 15.55 1.22
C PHE A 14 -7.48 15.43 0.35
N ILE A 15 -8.65 15.84 0.84
CA ILE A 15 -9.88 15.90 0.04
C ILE A 15 -9.73 16.89 -1.12
N ILE A 16 -9.20 18.09 -0.85
CA ILE A 16 -8.95 19.11 -1.88
C ILE A 16 -7.94 18.58 -2.90
N ALA A 17 -6.85 17.96 -2.45
CA ALA A 17 -5.82 17.40 -3.32
C ALA A 17 -6.36 16.26 -4.21
N TYR A 18 -7.18 15.38 -3.65
CA TYR A 18 -7.86 14.32 -4.40
C TYR A 18 -8.78 14.90 -5.49
N ALA A 19 -9.63 15.86 -5.13
CA ALA A 19 -10.60 16.47 -6.05
C ALA A 19 -9.96 17.36 -7.12
N THR A 20 -8.78 17.95 -6.86
CA THR A 20 -8.09 18.86 -7.78
C THR A 20 -6.94 18.17 -8.50
N TYR A 21 -5.83 17.91 -7.79
CA TYR A 21 -4.62 17.32 -8.35
C TYR A 21 -4.85 15.87 -8.81
N GLY A 22 -5.57 15.07 -8.02
CA GLY A 22 -5.94 13.70 -8.41
C GLY A 22 -6.81 13.66 -9.67
N ALA A 23 -7.84 14.50 -9.74
CA ALA A 23 -8.67 14.63 -10.94
C ALA A 23 -7.88 15.13 -12.17
N TRP A 24 -6.96 16.08 -11.96
CA TRP A 24 -6.06 16.55 -13.01
C TRP A 24 -5.15 15.43 -13.54
N LEU A 25 -4.54 14.64 -12.65
CA LEU A 25 -3.73 13.47 -13.02
C LEU A 25 -4.54 12.44 -13.80
N ALA A 26 -5.73 12.10 -13.32
CA ALA A 26 -6.60 11.14 -14.00
C ALA A 26 -6.95 11.60 -15.44
N LYS A 27 -7.19 12.91 -15.62
CA LYS A 27 -7.41 13.50 -16.94
C LYS A 27 -6.16 13.46 -17.82
N GLN A 28 -5.00 13.85 -17.29
CA GLN A 28 -3.74 13.86 -18.05
C GLN A 28 -3.30 12.46 -18.48
N TRP A 29 -3.50 11.45 -17.63
CA TRP A 29 -3.17 10.07 -17.94
C TRP A 29 -4.24 9.36 -18.77
N GLY A 30 -5.37 10.02 -19.08
CA GLY A 30 -6.41 9.48 -19.93
C GLY A 30 -7.13 8.29 -19.30
N VAL A 31 -7.43 8.39 -17.99
CA VAL A 31 -8.29 7.41 -17.31
C VAL A 31 -9.69 7.49 -17.91
N ASP A 32 -10.14 6.36 -18.46
CA ASP A 32 -11.42 6.23 -19.15
C ASP A 32 -12.27 5.18 -18.41
N PRO A 33 -13.33 5.59 -17.69
CA PRO A 33 -14.22 4.67 -16.98
C PRO A 33 -14.99 3.71 -17.90
N SER A 34 -15.09 4.00 -19.20
CA SER A 34 -15.80 3.14 -20.15
C SER A 34 -14.95 1.94 -20.62
N ARG A 35 -13.64 1.99 -20.42
CA ARG A 35 -12.72 0.91 -20.79
C ARG A 35 -12.84 -0.23 -19.77
N LYS A 36 -13.08 -1.44 -20.28
CA LYS A 36 -13.08 -2.64 -19.44
C LYS A 36 -11.67 -2.89 -18.90
N THR A 37 -11.60 -3.31 -17.64
CA THR A 37 -10.33 -3.70 -17.01
C THR A 37 -10.00 -5.16 -17.33
N PRO A 38 -8.73 -5.58 -17.22
CA PRO A 38 -8.33 -6.98 -17.41
C PRO A 38 -9.11 -7.96 -16.53
N ALA A 39 -9.52 -7.52 -15.33
CA ALA A 39 -10.38 -8.29 -14.44
C ALA A 39 -11.73 -8.68 -15.08
N HIS A 40 -12.30 -7.80 -15.90
CA HIS A 40 -13.56 -8.05 -16.61
C HIS A 40 -13.37 -8.71 -17.98
N GLU A 41 -12.22 -8.52 -18.64
CA GLU A 41 -11.96 -9.07 -19.97
C GLU A 41 -11.48 -10.53 -19.92
N ILE A 42 -10.54 -10.85 -19.02
CA ILE A 42 -9.96 -12.18 -18.88
C ILE A 42 -10.84 -13.05 -17.98
N ASN A 43 -11.24 -12.52 -16.82
CA ASN A 43 -12.15 -13.14 -15.85
C ASN A 43 -11.92 -14.66 -15.64
N ASP A 44 -10.70 -15.04 -15.28
CA ASP A 44 -10.30 -16.45 -15.15
C ASP A 44 -10.73 -17.10 -13.82
N GLY A 45 -11.31 -16.31 -12.91
CA GLY A 45 -11.76 -16.78 -11.60
C GLY A 45 -10.64 -17.00 -10.58
N ILE A 46 -9.38 -16.68 -10.92
CA ILE A 46 -8.20 -16.89 -10.07
C ILE A 46 -7.41 -15.58 -9.94
N ASP A 47 -6.75 -15.15 -11.01
CA ASP A 47 -5.90 -13.95 -11.03
C ASP A 47 -6.70 -12.71 -11.46
N TYR A 48 -7.71 -12.90 -12.31
CA TYR A 48 -8.58 -11.87 -12.84
C TYR A 48 -10.01 -12.10 -12.35
N VAL A 49 -10.39 -11.41 -11.27
CA VAL A 49 -11.74 -11.50 -10.70
C VAL A 49 -12.32 -10.10 -10.50
N PRO A 50 -13.45 -9.77 -11.17
CA PRO A 50 -14.18 -8.54 -10.91
C PRO A 50 -14.53 -8.40 -9.43
N THR A 51 -14.00 -7.36 -8.80
CA THR A 51 -14.13 -7.15 -7.35
C THR A 51 -14.67 -5.76 -7.09
N SER A 52 -15.49 -5.61 -6.05
CA SER A 52 -16.05 -4.31 -5.69
C SER A 52 -14.94 -3.33 -5.24
N PRO A 53 -15.06 -2.02 -5.54
CA PRO A 53 -14.05 -1.03 -5.16
C PRO A 53 -13.80 -0.97 -3.64
N SER A 54 -14.81 -1.24 -2.82
CA SER A 54 -14.69 -1.25 -1.36
C SER A 54 -13.78 -2.38 -0.86
N VAL A 55 -13.86 -3.56 -1.48
CA VAL A 55 -12.99 -4.70 -1.15
C VAL A 55 -11.57 -4.44 -1.64
N LEU A 56 -11.41 -3.92 -2.87
CA LEU A 56 -10.11 -3.53 -3.41
C LEU A 56 -9.42 -2.47 -2.55
N LEU A 57 -10.16 -1.46 -2.07
CA LEU A 57 -9.64 -0.44 -1.16
C LEU A 57 -9.06 -1.10 0.11
N GLY A 58 -9.75 -2.08 0.69
CA GLY A 58 -9.27 -2.84 1.84
C GLY A 58 -7.95 -3.57 1.55
N HIS A 59 -7.86 -4.25 0.41
CA HIS A 59 -6.64 -4.93 0.00
C HIS A 59 -5.47 -3.96 -0.20
N HIS A 60 -5.68 -2.86 -0.92
CA HIS A 60 -4.65 -1.85 -1.13
C HIS A 60 -4.23 -1.18 0.18
N PHE A 61 -5.20 -0.81 1.03
CA PHE A 61 -4.91 -0.24 2.35
C PHE A 61 -4.08 -1.19 3.20
N SER A 62 -4.46 -2.47 3.29
CA SER A 62 -3.70 -3.47 4.05
C SER A 62 -2.29 -3.72 3.51
N SER A 63 -2.08 -3.54 2.21
CA SER A 63 -0.79 -3.78 1.56
C SER A 63 0.23 -2.67 1.84
N ILE A 64 -0.24 -1.46 2.14
CA ILE A 64 0.61 -0.28 2.43
C ILE A 64 0.65 0.01 3.94
N ALA A 65 -0.42 -0.33 4.66
CA ALA A 65 -0.49 -0.20 6.11
C ALA A 65 0.53 -1.14 6.77
N GLY A 66 1.53 -0.54 7.43
CA GLY A 66 2.56 -1.29 8.13
C GLY A 66 3.20 -0.48 9.24
N ALA A 67 4.16 -1.08 9.94
CA ALA A 67 4.90 -0.41 11.00
C ALA A 67 5.74 0.77 10.47
N GLY A 68 6.16 0.73 9.19
CA GLY A 68 6.94 1.78 8.54
C GLY A 68 6.27 3.16 8.57
N PRO A 69 5.06 3.32 8.00
CA PRO A 69 4.31 4.59 8.03
C PRO A 69 4.01 5.15 9.43
N ILE A 70 4.07 4.32 10.48
CA ILE A 70 3.87 4.77 11.87
C ILE A 70 5.21 5.18 12.49
N ASN A 71 6.20 4.28 12.46
CA ASN A 71 7.49 4.52 13.10
C ASN A 71 8.30 5.61 12.40
N GLY A 72 8.18 5.76 11.08
CA GLY A 72 8.89 6.77 10.30
C GLY A 72 8.61 8.19 10.78
N PRO A 73 7.34 8.66 10.79
CA PRO A 73 6.97 9.96 11.36
C PRO A 73 7.36 10.15 12.83
N ILE A 74 7.24 9.10 13.65
CA ILE A 74 7.62 9.17 15.08
C ILE A 74 9.12 9.43 15.21
N GLN A 75 9.94 8.71 14.45
CA GLN A 75 11.39 8.93 14.44
C GLN A 75 11.74 10.30 13.84
N ALA A 76 11.03 10.73 12.80
CA ALA A 76 11.24 12.03 12.17
C ALA A 76 10.81 13.21 13.08
N ALA A 77 9.98 12.97 14.10
CA ALA A 77 9.53 14.01 15.04
C ALA A 77 10.68 14.68 15.80
N VAL A 78 11.87 14.07 15.83
CA VAL A 78 13.11 14.70 16.32
C VAL A 78 13.45 16.00 15.57
N PHE A 79 13.03 16.14 14.31
CA PHE A 79 13.17 17.35 13.50
C PHE A 79 12.06 18.38 13.76
N GLY A 80 11.17 18.12 14.72
CA GLY A 80 10.02 18.94 15.05
C GLY A 80 8.73 18.48 14.36
N TRP A 81 7.61 18.76 15.01
CA TRP A 81 6.31 18.28 14.55
C TRP A 81 5.79 19.00 13.29
N VAL A 82 6.13 20.29 13.09
CA VAL A 82 5.69 21.06 11.90
C VAL A 82 6.36 20.53 10.62
N PRO A 83 7.70 20.35 10.55
CA PRO A 83 8.33 19.78 9.37
C PRO A 83 7.82 18.38 9.04
N VAL A 84 7.60 17.54 10.05
CA VAL A 84 7.04 16.19 9.86
C VAL A 84 5.62 16.25 9.30
N LEU A 85 4.75 17.10 9.85
CA LEU A 85 3.38 17.24 9.33
C LEU A 85 3.38 17.70 7.87
N LEU A 86 4.19 18.70 7.53
CA LEU A 86 4.30 19.19 6.15
C LEU A 86 4.86 18.10 5.23
N TRP A 87 5.88 17.38 5.67
CA TRP A 87 6.44 16.25 4.92
C TRP A 87 5.40 15.16 4.69
N ILE A 88 4.60 14.79 5.69
CA ILE A 88 3.53 13.79 5.51
C ILE A 88 2.50 14.28 4.50
N ILE A 89 2.01 15.52 4.64
CA ILE A 89 0.96 16.05 3.76
C ILE A 89 1.48 16.17 2.32
N ILE A 90 2.59 16.88 2.13
CA ILE A 90 3.17 17.14 0.81
C ILE A 90 3.68 15.84 0.18
N GLY A 91 4.39 15.03 0.97
CA GLY A 91 4.92 13.73 0.56
C GLY A 91 3.82 12.78 0.09
N SER A 92 2.73 12.69 0.84
CA SER A 92 1.60 11.83 0.48
C SER A 92 0.89 12.30 -0.78
N ILE A 93 0.75 13.61 -1.00
CA ILE A 93 0.05 14.16 -2.18
C ILE A 93 0.87 14.00 -3.45
N PHE A 94 2.13 14.42 -3.43
CA PHE A 94 2.93 14.56 -4.65
C PHE A 94 3.82 13.36 -4.97
N PHE A 95 4.12 12.52 -3.98
CA PHE A 95 4.98 11.35 -4.18
C PHE A 95 4.18 10.07 -3.95
N GLY A 96 3.66 9.85 -2.74
CA GLY A 96 2.98 8.60 -2.38
C GLY A 96 1.76 8.33 -3.26
N GLY A 97 0.79 9.25 -3.26
CA GLY A 97 -0.44 9.10 -4.03
C GLY A 97 -0.21 9.00 -5.54
N VAL A 98 0.75 9.77 -6.07
CA VAL A 98 1.11 9.73 -7.50
C VAL A 98 1.79 8.41 -7.87
N HIS A 99 2.70 7.93 -7.03
CA HIS A 99 3.38 6.65 -7.21
C HIS A 99 2.39 5.49 -7.21
N ASP A 100 1.49 5.44 -6.22
CA ASP A 100 0.54 4.34 -6.09
C ASP A 100 -0.49 4.37 -7.22
N PHE A 101 -1.04 5.56 -7.53
CA PHE A 101 -1.97 5.70 -8.65
C PHE A 101 -1.31 5.37 -10.00
N GLY A 102 -0.08 5.84 -10.22
CA GLY A 102 0.67 5.57 -11.45
C GLY A 102 1.01 4.09 -11.60
N SER A 103 1.44 3.43 -10.52
CA SER A 103 1.77 1.99 -10.56
C SER A 103 0.55 1.13 -10.88
N LEU A 104 -0.60 1.43 -10.27
CA LEU A 104 -1.88 0.75 -10.57
C LEU A 104 -2.32 1.03 -12.01
N PHE A 105 -2.27 2.28 -12.44
CA PHE A 105 -2.66 2.67 -13.79
C PHE A 105 -1.82 1.95 -14.84
N ILE A 106 -0.49 1.94 -14.68
CA ILE A 106 0.43 1.29 -15.61
C ILE A 106 0.22 -0.23 -15.61
N SER A 107 0.04 -0.85 -14.44
CA SER A 107 -0.22 -2.28 -14.33
C SER A 107 -1.50 -2.69 -15.05
N ILE A 108 -2.62 -1.97 -14.81
CA ILE A 108 -3.90 -2.22 -15.49
C ILE A 108 -3.77 -2.07 -17.02
N ARG A 109 -2.92 -1.14 -17.49
CA ARG A 109 -2.67 -0.94 -18.93
C ARG A 109 -1.79 -2.02 -19.56
N HIS A 110 -1.11 -2.83 -18.76
CA HIS A 110 -0.32 -3.98 -19.20
C HIS A 110 -0.96 -5.27 -18.67
N ASP A 111 -2.27 -5.41 -18.86
CA ASP A 111 -3.03 -6.61 -18.50
C ASP A 111 -2.91 -7.02 -17.02
N GLY A 112 -2.72 -6.08 -16.10
CA GLY A 112 -2.55 -6.39 -14.67
C GLY A 112 -1.19 -6.99 -14.29
N LYS A 113 -0.19 -6.94 -15.18
CA LYS A 113 1.15 -7.48 -14.93
C LYS A 113 1.90 -6.69 -13.85
N SER A 114 2.88 -7.36 -13.23
CA SER A 114 3.80 -6.74 -12.28
C SER A 114 4.64 -5.62 -12.92
N ILE A 115 5.04 -4.62 -12.14
CA ILE A 115 5.92 -3.53 -12.60
C ILE A 115 7.23 -4.06 -13.18
N GLY A 116 7.78 -5.15 -12.64
CA GLY A 116 8.98 -5.78 -13.20
C GLY A 116 8.78 -6.29 -14.62
N GLU A 117 7.58 -6.75 -14.98
CA GLU A 117 7.25 -7.15 -16.35
C GLU A 117 7.02 -5.94 -17.25
N VAL A 118 6.38 -4.88 -16.75
CA VAL A 118 6.28 -3.61 -17.49
C VAL A 118 7.67 -3.05 -17.83
N ILE A 119 8.62 -3.15 -16.90
CA ILE A 119 10.02 -2.75 -17.14
C ILE A 119 10.68 -3.65 -18.18
N ASN A 120 10.31 -4.93 -18.28
CA ASN A 120 10.80 -5.81 -19.34
C ASN A 120 10.32 -5.34 -20.72
N ASP A 121 9.04 -5.00 -20.82
CA ASP A 121 8.41 -4.58 -22.07
C ASP A 121 8.96 -3.21 -22.54
N THR A 122 9.35 -2.34 -21.62
CA THR A 122 9.81 -0.97 -21.91
C THR A 122 11.34 -0.81 -21.96
N MET A 123 12.09 -1.47 -21.09
CA MET A 123 13.55 -1.34 -20.93
C MET A 123 14.32 -2.64 -21.20
N GLY A 124 13.62 -3.72 -21.53
CA GLY A 124 14.20 -5.02 -21.84
C GLY A 124 14.64 -5.84 -20.62
N LYS A 125 15.12 -7.05 -20.89
CA LYS A 125 15.49 -8.06 -19.87
C LYS A 125 16.56 -7.57 -18.88
N LYS A 126 17.51 -6.75 -19.34
CA LYS A 126 18.56 -6.19 -18.46
C LYS A 126 17.97 -5.22 -17.44
N GLY A 127 17.07 -4.34 -17.88
CA GLY A 127 16.35 -3.40 -17.01
C GLY A 127 15.53 -4.14 -15.96
N LYS A 128 14.74 -5.14 -16.39
CA LYS A 128 13.98 -6.01 -15.47
C LYS A 128 14.89 -6.66 -14.43
N ARG A 129 16.02 -7.24 -14.84
CA ARG A 129 16.94 -7.92 -13.91
C ARG A 129 17.52 -6.96 -12.88
N LEU A 130 17.96 -5.77 -13.28
CA LEU A 130 18.47 -4.76 -12.35
C LEU A 130 17.39 -4.30 -11.37
N PHE A 131 16.18 -4.02 -11.87
CA PHE A 131 15.05 -3.62 -11.03
C PHE A 131 14.69 -4.72 -10.01
N LEU A 132 14.60 -5.97 -10.45
CA LEU A 132 14.28 -7.09 -9.57
C LEU A 132 15.35 -7.32 -8.50
N ILE A 133 16.64 -7.19 -8.84
CA ILE A 133 17.73 -7.28 -7.85
C ILE A 133 17.59 -6.15 -6.82
N PHE A 134 17.37 -4.92 -7.28
CA PHE A 134 17.17 -3.78 -6.39
C PHE A 134 15.96 -3.99 -5.46
N ALA A 135 14.79 -4.32 -6.03
CA ALA A 135 13.58 -4.59 -5.28
C ALA A 135 13.76 -5.71 -4.26
N TRP A 136 14.44 -6.80 -4.65
CA TRP A 136 14.73 -7.92 -3.74
C TRP A 136 15.64 -7.51 -2.58
N LEU A 137 16.72 -6.75 -2.84
CA LEU A 137 17.59 -6.22 -1.78
C LEU A 137 16.84 -5.27 -0.84
N THR A 138 15.97 -4.41 -1.38
CA THR A 138 15.11 -3.53 -0.58
C THR A 138 14.14 -4.33 0.28
N LEU A 139 13.52 -5.38 -0.25
CA LEU A 139 12.63 -6.26 0.52
C LEU A 139 13.37 -6.96 1.66
N LEU A 140 14.60 -7.43 1.43
CA LEU A 140 15.43 -8.00 2.50
C LEU A 140 15.71 -6.98 3.61
N LEU A 141 16.04 -5.74 3.25
CA LEU A 141 16.24 -4.65 4.22
C LEU A 141 14.97 -4.39 5.03
N ILE A 142 13.81 -4.29 4.37
CA ILE A 142 12.52 -4.03 5.02
C ILE A 142 12.16 -5.17 5.98
N VAL A 143 12.31 -6.43 5.56
CA VAL A 143 12.06 -7.60 6.41
C VAL A 143 12.96 -7.57 7.65
N GLY A 144 14.25 -7.24 7.49
CA GLY A 144 15.18 -7.09 8.61
C GLY A 144 14.77 -5.96 9.56
N ALA A 145 14.41 -4.79 9.02
CA ALA A 145 13.99 -3.64 9.81
C ALA A 145 12.70 -3.94 10.62
N PHE A 146 11.70 -4.57 10.00
CA PHE A 146 10.46 -4.93 10.69
C PHE A 146 10.69 -6.05 11.69
N SER A 147 11.55 -7.02 11.39
CA SER A 147 11.94 -8.06 12.36
C SER A 147 12.58 -7.45 13.61
N ASN A 148 13.43 -6.44 13.46
CA ASN A 148 14.04 -5.72 14.59
C ASN A 148 12.99 -4.94 15.41
N ILE A 149 12.04 -4.28 14.74
CA ILE A 149 10.94 -3.57 15.42
C ILE A 149 10.07 -4.57 16.22
N VAL A 150 9.72 -5.71 15.64
CA VAL A 150 8.94 -6.76 16.32
C VAL A 150 9.72 -7.34 17.49
N ALA A 151 10.99 -7.69 17.31
CA ALA A 151 11.83 -8.26 18.36
C ALA A 151 11.99 -7.30 19.55
N SER A 152 12.26 -6.02 19.29
CA SER A 152 12.36 -5.00 20.35
C SER A 152 11.02 -4.76 21.06
N THR A 153 9.91 -4.80 20.33
CA THR A 153 8.56 -4.69 20.92
C THR A 153 8.24 -5.90 21.81
N PHE A 154 8.57 -7.12 21.39
CA PHE A 154 8.33 -8.32 22.18
C PHE A 154 9.21 -8.39 23.43
N ALA A 155 10.46 -7.95 23.32
CA ALA A 155 11.38 -7.88 24.46
C ALA A 155 10.92 -6.86 25.52
N SER A 156 10.45 -5.69 25.08
CA SER A 156 9.97 -4.63 25.98
C SER A 156 8.56 -4.88 26.51
N THR A 157 7.69 -5.51 25.72
CA THR A 157 6.28 -5.78 26.06
C THR A 157 5.93 -7.24 25.76
N PRO A 158 6.22 -8.19 26.67
CA PRO A 158 5.97 -9.62 26.44
C PRO A 158 4.51 -9.96 26.14
N ALA A 159 3.56 -9.19 26.69
CA ALA A 159 2.13 -9.34 26.40
C ALA A 159 1.80 -9.16 24.91
N ALA A 160 2.55 -8.33 24.19
CA ALA A 160 2.41 -8.16 22.74
C ALA A 160 2.75 -9.47 22.00
N ALA A 161 3.80 -10.17 22.42
CA ALA A 161 4.19 -11.45 21.83
C ALA A 161 3.12 -12.52 22.00
N THR A 162 2.58 -12.66 23.21
CA THR A 162 1.47 -13.58 23.50
C THR A 162 0.24 -13.24 22.65
N SER A 163 -0.10 -11.95 22.55
CA SER A 163 -1.26 -11.49 21.77
C SER A 163 -1.08 -11.79 20.27
N SER A 164 0.10 -11.52 19.71
CA SER A 164 0.44 -11.85 18.32
C SER A 164 0.32 -13.35 18.03
N LEU A 165 0.79 -14.21 18.94
CA LEU A 165 0.67 -15.66 18.78
C LEU A 165 -0.81 -16.10 18.75
N LEU A 166 -1.63 -15.56 19.66
CA LEU A 166 -3.06 -15.85 19.70
C LEU A 166 -3.77 -15.38 18.43
N PHE A 167 -3.42 -14.21 17.89
CA PHE A 167 -3.98 -13.72 16.63
C PHE A 167 -3.60 -14.62 15.44
N ILE A 168 -2.37 -15.14 15.38
CA ILE A 168 -1.96 -16.08 14.33
C ILE A 168 -2.81 -17.35 14.40
N ILE A 169 -2.97 -17.92 15.60
CA ILE A 169 -3.79 -19.12 15.80
C ILE A 169 -5.25 -18.84 15.39
N LEU A 170 -5.82 -17.72 15.86
CA LEU A 170 -7.18 -17.32 15.53
C LEU A 170 -7.37 -17.15 14.02
N ALA A 171 -6.42 -16.52 13.32
CA ALA A 171 -6.48 -16.33 11.88
C ALA A 171 -6.47 -17.67 11.11
N VAL A 172 -5.64 -18.63 11.53
CA VAL A 172 -5.61 -19.98 10.94
C VAL A 172 -6.93 -20.71 11.18
N VAL A 173 -7.46 -20.67 12.40
CA VAL A 173 -8.75 -21.29 12.74
C VAL A 173 -9.90 -20.65 11.96
N PHE A 174 -9.93 -19.32 11.87
CA PHE A 174 -10.92 -18.58 11.10
C PHE A 174 -10.87 -18.95 9.61
N GLY A 175 -9.68 -18.94 9.01
CA GLY A 175 -9.50 -19.34 7.60
C GLY A 175 -9.95 -20.78 7.35
N TRP A 176 -9.63 -21.72 8.26
CA TRP A 176 -10.11 -23.09 8.15
C TRP A 176 -11.64 -23.19 8.27
N ALA A 177 -12.27 -22.47 9.21
CA ALA A 177 -13.72 -22.49 9.40
C ALA A 177 -14.48 -21.94 8.19
N VAL A 178 -14.03 -20.81 7.63
CA VAL A 178 -14.66 -20.17 6.48
C VAL A 178 -14.47 -21.03 5.22
N TYR A 179 -13.23 -21.39 4.88
CA TYR A 179 -12.93 -22.03 3.60
C TYR A 179 -13.17 -23.55 3.57
N ARG A 180 -13.09 -24.25 4.71
CA ARG A 180 -13.27 -25.72 4.73
C ARG A 180 -14.57 -26.18 5.39
N LYS A 181 -15.16 -25.38 6.29
CA LYS A 181 -16.42 -25.72 6.95
C LYS A 181 -17.62 -24.90 6.49
N GLY A 182 -17.43 -23.91 5.62
CA GLY A 182 -18.53 -23.12 5.06
C GLY A 182 -19.26 -22.28 6.11
N VAL A 183 -18.58 -21.93 7.20
CA VAL A 183 -19.14 -21.02 8.22
C VAL A 183 -19.01 -19.59 7.64
N SER A 184 -20.10 -19.05 7.10
CA SER A 184 -20.19 -17.65 6.63
C SER A 184 -20.89 -16.77 7.65
#